data_AF-A0A8S7ILM4-F1
#
_entry.id   AF-A0A8S7ILM4-F1
#
_cell.length_a   1.000
_cell.length_b   1.000
_cell.length_c   1.000
_cell.angle_alpha   90.00
_cell.angle_beta   90.00
_cell.angle_gamma   90.00
#
_symmetry.space_group_name_H-M   'P 1'
#
loop_
_entity.id
_entity.type
_entity.pdbx_description
1 polymer ?
#
loop_
_entity_poly.entity_id
_entity_poly.type
_entity_poly.pdbx_seq_one_letter_code
_entity_poly.pdbx_strand_id
1 'polypeptide(L)' 'PITLEQPEEGVLVRNSEDSVVCCLFDVLALERLVREDLPHPLTREEITESMIVKTEECTYDHVRGNFVIKDS' A
#
# COMPACT_ATOMS: atom_id res chain seq x y z
N PRO A 1 -0.70 -4.34 7.49
CA PRO A 1 -1.79 -3.83 8.36
C PRO A 1 -3.01 -4.75 8.51
N ILE A 2 -3.33 -5.57 7.51
CA ILE A 2 -4.53 -6.42 7.53
C ILE A 2 -4.34 -7.67 8.41
N THR A 3 -3.30 -8.45 8.13
CA THR A 3 -3.03 -9.75 8.80
C THR A 3 -2.40 -9.60 10.19
N LEU A 4 -1.91 -8.40 10.53
CA LEU A 4 -1.10 -8.12 11.72
C LEU A 4 0.22 -8.92 11.80
N GLU A 5 0.64 -9.51 10.68
CA GLU A 5 1.85 -10.31 10.52
C GLU A 5 2.71 -9.76 9.37
N GLN A 6 3.97 -10.19 9.30
CA GLN A 6 4.82 -9.91 8.14
C GLN A 6 4.41 -10.83 7.00
N PRO A 7 4.06 -10.31 5.81
CA PRO A 7 3.63 -11.15 4.70
C PRO A 7 4.80 -11.95 4.10
N GLU A 8 4.50 -13.15 3.59
CA GLU A 8 5.45 -13.92 2.76
C GLU A 8 5.65 -13.24 1.39
N GLU A 9 4.54 -12.86 0.75
CA GLU A 9 4.51 -12.07 -0.48
C GLU A 9 3.76 -10.76 -0.22
N GLY A 10 4.43 -9.65 -0.51
CA GLY A 10 3.93 -8.31 -0.21
C GLY A 10 3.80 -7.42 -1.44
N VAL A 11 2.82 -6.52 -1.41
CA VAL A 11 2.61 -5.45 -2.38
C VAL A 11 2.63 -4.10 -1.69
N LEU A 12 3.24 -3.11 -2.33
CA LEU A 12 3.26 -1.73 -1.85
C LEU A 12 2.05 -0.99 -2.41
N VAL A 13 1.31 -0.36 -1.51
CA VAL A 13 0.10 0.41 -1.84
C VAL A 13 0.18 1.77 -1.17
N ARG A 14 -0.09 2.84 -1.90
CA ARG A 14 -0.23 4.19 -1.35
C ARG A 14 -1.36 4.23 -0.33
N ASN A 15 -1.19 5.00 0.75
CA ASN A 15 -2.22 5.08 1.78
C ASN A 15 -3.52 5.71 1.28
N SER A 16 -3.43 6.58 0.28
CA SER A 16 -4.51 7.22 -0.48
C SER A 16 -4.02 7.51 -1.89
N GLU A 17 -4.89 7.92 -2.79
CA GLU A 17 -4.54 8.20 -4.20
C GLU A 17 -3.46 9.29 -4.30
N ASP A 18 -3.61 10.35 -3.52
CA ASP A 18 -2.68 11.49 -3.43
C ASP A 18 -1.56 11.28 -2.39
N SER A 19 -1.53 10.14 -1.69
CA SER A 19 -0.51 9.89 -0.68
C SER A 19 0.85 9.60 -1.32
N VAL A 20 1.86 10.33 -0.87
CA VAL A 20 3.27 10.01 -1.14
C VAL A 20 3.80 8.88 -0.27
N VAL A 21 3.06 8.44 0.75
CA VAL A 21 3.41 7.33 1.64
C VAL A 21 2.77 6.04 1.14
N CYS A 22 3.55 4.97 1.10
CA CYS A 22 3.09 3.61 0.82
C CYS A 22 3.22 2.70 2.04
N CYS A 23 2.36 1.70 2.10
CA CYS A 23 2.38 0.63 3.09
C CYS A 23 2.50 -0.73 2.42
N LEU A 24 3.15 -1.66 3.11
CA LEU A 24 3.25 -3.06 2.68
C LEU A 24 2.00 -3.82 3.12
N PHE A 25 1.36 -4.49 2.17
CA PHE A 25 0.22 -5.38 2.39
C PHE A 25 0.55 -6.78 1.92
N ASP A 26 -0.04 -7.78 2.58
CA ASP A 26 -0.08 -9.14 2.06
C ASP A 26 -0.90 -9.17 0.76
N VAL A 27 -0.37 -9.83 -0.28
CA VAL A 27 -0.99 -9.86 -1.61
C VAL A 27 -2.41 -10.46 -1.56
N LEU A 28 -2.59 -11.58 -0.86
CA LEU A 28 -3.88 -12.27 -0.79
C LEU A 28 -4.89 -11.49 0.05
N ALA A 29 -4.42 -10.85 1.13
CA ALA A 29 -5.27 -10.00 1.95
C ALA A 29 -5.76 -8.76 1.19
N LEU A 30 -4.90 -8.13 0.38
CA LEU A 30 -5.30 -7.01 -0.47
C LEU A 30 -6.23 -7.46 -1.61
N GLU A 31 -5.92 -8.57 -2.28
CA GLU A 31 -6.78 -9.15 -3.33
C GLU A 31 -8.20 -9.37 -2.81
N ARG A 32 -8.33 -9.89 -1.58
CA ARG A 32 -9.62 -10.09 -0.93
C ARG A 32 -10.39 -8.77 -0.76
N LEU A 33 -9.73 -7.70 -0.33
CA LEU A 33 -10.41 -6.39 -0.19
C LEU A 33 -10.94 -5.90 -1.54
N VAL A 34 -10.13 -5.98 -2.60
CA VAL A 34 -10.53 -5.58 -3.95
C VAL A 34 -11.70 -6.44 -4.45
N ARG A 35 -11.65 -7.76 -4.26
CA ARG A 35 -12.69 -8.69 -4.70
C ARG A 35 -14.01 -8.55 -3.95
N GLU A 36 -13.96 -8.17 -2.69
CA GLU A 36 -15.13 -7.95 -1.84
C GLU A 36 -15.63 -6.49 -1.89
N ASP A 37 -15.06 -5.64 -2.76
CA ASP A 37 -15.36 -4.20 -2.87
C ASP A 37 -15.26 -3.48 -1.51
N LEU A 38 -14.26 -3.88 -0.70
CA LEU A 38 -13.99 -3.31 0.60
C LEU A 38 -13.01 -2.14 0.47
N PRO A 39 -13.21 -1.07 1.25
CA PRO A 39 -12.38 0.12 1.13
C PRO A 39 -10.98 -0.09 1.71
N HIS A 40 -10.06 0.80 1.33
CA HIS A 40 -8.70 0.84 1.80
C HIS A 40 -8.64 0.81 3.35
N PRO A 41 -7.83 -0.07 3.97
CA PRO A 41 -7.92 -0.33 5.40
C PRO A 41 -7.45 0.82 6.29
N LEU A 42 -6.68 1.77 5.74
CA LEU A 42 -6.19 2.93 6.50
C LEU A 42 -7.08 4.17 6.32
N THR A 43 -7.48 4.48 5.08
CA THR A 43 -8.17 5.74 4.73
C THR A 43 -9.64 5.59 4.42
N ARG A 44 -10.11 4.35 4.24
CA ARG A 44 -11.48 4.01 3.85
C ARG A 44 -11.88 4.49 2.43
N GLU A 45 -10.92 4.89 1.61
CA GLU A 45 -11.13 5.23 0.19
C GLU A 45 -11.31 3.98 -0.68
N GLU A 46 -11.82 4.15 -1.90
CA GLU A 46 -11.85 3.09 -2.90
C GLU A 46 -10.43 2.68 -3.29
N ILE A 47 -10.16 1.38 -3.38
CA ILE A 47 -8.84 0.89 -3.78
C ILE A 47 -8.75 0.93 -5.30
N THR A 48 -7.89 1.79 -5.83
CA THR A 48 -7.69 1.96 -7.27
C THR A 48 -6.31 1.46 -7.71
N GLU A 49 -6.15 1.19 -9.01
CA GLU A 49 -4.86 0.77 -9.58
C GLU A 49 -3.75 1.82 -9.37
N SER A 50 -4.10 3.11 -9.33
CA SER A 50 -3.14 4.21 -9.09
C SER A 50 -2.51 4.16 -7.69
N MET A 51 -3.15 3.47 -6.74
CA MET A 51 -2.59 3.26 -5.40
C MET A 51 -1.55 2.14 -5.38
N ILE A 52 -1.59 1.17 -6.30
CA ILE A 52 -0.67 0.03 -6.34
C ILE A 52 0.63 0.47 -7.02
N VAL A 53 1.75 0.35 -6.31
CA VAL A 53 3.04 0.88 -6.78
C VAL A 53 4.10 -0.21 -6.87
N LYS A 54 5.01 -0.06 -7.83
CA LYS A 54 6.12 -0.99 -7.98
C LYS A 54 7.14 -0.78 -6.88
N THR A 55 7.86 -1.85 -6.54
CA THR A 55 8.89 -1.82 -5.48
C THR A 55 9.99 -0.82 -5.76
N GLU A 56 10.36 -0.62 -7.03
CA GLU A 56 11.36 0.36 -7.44
C GLU A 56 10.90 1.83 -7.30
N GLU A 57 9.59 2.08 -7.26
CA GLU A 57 8.97 3.41 -7.21
C GLU A 57 8.67 3.89 -5.78
N CYS A 58 8.65 2.98 -4.79
CA CYS A 58 8.43 3.33 -3.39
C CYS A 58 9.56 2.84 -2.49
N THR A 59 10.35 3.78 -1.96
CA THR A 59 11.56 3.50 -1.17
C THR A 59 11.48 4.04 0.24
N TYR A 60 12.22 3.42 1.17
CA TYR A 60 12.26 3.85 2.55
C TYR A 60 12.98 5.20 2.72
N ASP A 61 12.26 6.19 3.22
CA ASP A 61 12.81 7.50 3.62
C ASP A 61 13.17 7.46 5.11
N HIS A 62 14.47 7.50 5.40
CA HIS A 62 15.01 7.46 6.76
C HIS A 62 14.67 8.71 7.61
N VAL A 63 14.38 9.85 6.97
CA VAL A 63 13.99 11.09 7.67
C VAL A 63 12.53 11.01 8.08
N ARG A 64 11.67 10.51 7.18
CA ARG A 64 10.22 10.35 7.44
C ARG A 64 9.86 9.07 8.19
N GLY A 65 10.75 8.09 8.21
CA GLY A 65 10.53 6.77 8.83
C GLY A 65 9.48 5.92 8.12
N ASN A 66 9.21 6.18 6.83
CA ASN A 66 8.15 5.54 6.05
C ASN A 66 8.64 5.19 4.64
N PHE A 67 7.95 4.26 3.98
CA PHE A 67 8.11 4.07 2.53
C PHE A 67 7.40 5.20 1.80
N VAL A 68 8.11 5.85 0.88
CA VAL A 68 7.59 6.98 0.11
C VAL A 68 7.85 6.81 -1.37
N ILE A 69 6.93 7.33 -2.19
CA ILE A 69 7.08 7.43 -3.63
C ILE A 69 8.32 8.28 -3.94
N LYS A 70 9.15 7.80 -4.86
CA LYS A 70 10.26 8.61 -5.40
C LYS A 70 9.70 9.80 -6.16
N ASP A 71 10.16 10.99 -5.79
CA ASP A 71 10.03 12.15 -6.68
C ASP A 71 10.78 11.82 -7.99
N SER A 72 10.09 12.00 -9.12
CA SER A 72 10.64 11.76 -10.47
C SER A 72 11.70 12.77 -10.86
#